data_AF-A0A7Y0IFZ5-F1
#
_entry.id   AF-A0A7Y0IFZ5-F1
#
_cell.length_a   1.000
_cell.length_b   1.000
_cell.length_c   1.000
_cell.angle_alpha   90.00
_cell.angle_beta   90.00
_cell.angle_gamma   90.00
#
_symmetry.space_group_name_H-M   'P 1'
#
loop_
_entity.id
_entity.type
_entity.pdbx_description
1 polymer ?
#
loop_
_entity_poly.entity_id
_entity_poly.type
_entity_poly.pdbx_seq_one_letter_code
_entity_poly.pdbx_strand_id
1 'polypeptide(L)'
;MPKFIKYGLYTARQQSADRSPRLGLGAKSPVLAELLPYTSLDFITRATKILKTRKENMKRFEAADQKNHLQNEPQRPVLKNYKLARRALPLQKELNNGIEYLYHDLLKRIKQMYTALPNAYDRTVVEINGKTDPYDPDGLYTLYTPHFYYHVRCNYVEKYEVLYQFHECPFEADIRAWFKRSLSPMYAFEVNTIKDFPKFYRGVLAYQPKERIHILYYSTT
;
A
#
# COMPACT_ATOMS: atom_id res chain seq x y z
N MET A 1 -27.53 20.74 0.09
CA MET A 1 -26.14 20.50 0.55
C MET A 1 -25.84 19.02 0.41
N PRO A 2 -24.99 18.58 -0.54
CA PRO A 2 -24.74 17.15 -0.73
C PRO A 2 -23.70 16.65 0.28
N LYS A 3 -23.96 15.45 0.79
CA LYS A 3 -23.11 14.72 1.74
C LYS A 3 -21.82 14.27 1.04
N PHE A 4 -20.67 14.72 1.53
CA PHE A 4 -19.36 14.22 1.11
C PHE A 4 -19.23 12.75 1.49
N ILE A 5 -19.12 11.87 0.49
CA ILE A 5 -18.80 10.48 0.70
C ILE A 5 -17.28 10.35 0.76
N LYS A 6 -16.75 9.95 1.92
CA LYS A 6 -15.35 9.57 2.12
C LYS A 6 -15.04 8.33 1.28
N TYR A 7 -14.32 8.51 0.18
CA TYR A 7 -13.59 7.43 -0.48
C TYR A 7 -12.12 7.84 -0.57
N GLY A 8 -11.21 6.92 -0.27
CA GLY A 8 -9.77 7.17 -0.30
C GLY A 8 -9.07 7.10 1.06
N LEU A 9 -9.42 6.11 1.88
CA LEU A 9 -8.57 5.54 2.93
C LEU A 9 -9.27 4.25 3.36
N TYR A 10 -8.82 3.12 2.82
CA TYR A 10 -9.15 1.82 3.40
C TYR A 10 -8.58 1.79 4.81
N THR A 11 -9.37 2.25 5.78
CA THR A 11 -9.03 2.18 7.19
C THR A 11 -9.18 0.72 7.60
N ALA A 12 -8.05 0.04 7.76
CA ALA A 12 -7.99 -1.24 8.43
C ALA A 12 -8.61 -1.08 9.84
N ARG A 13 -9.84 -1.56 10.02
CA ARG A 13 -10.50 -1.69 11.32
C ARG A 13 -9.65 -2.61 12.19
N GLN A 14 -8.93 -2.05 13.16
CA GLN A 14 -8.29 -2.80 14.24
C GLN A 14 -9.38 -3.31 15.18
N GLN A 15 -9.59 -4.62 15.23
CA GLN A 15 -10.14 -5.29 16.40
C GLN A 15 -8.96 -5.65 17.30
N SER A 16 -8.82 -4.94 18.41
CA SER A 16 -7.90 -5.28 19.49
C SER A 16 -8.49 -6.42 20.31
N ALA A 17 -7.98 -7.65 20.11
CA ALA A 17 -8.13 -8.74 21.05
C ALA A 17 -6.84 -8.84 21.86
N ASP A 18 -6.76 -8.02 22.90
CA ASP A 18 -5.68 -8.05 23.89
C ASP A 18 -6.09 -8.98 25.04
N ARG A 19 -5.56 -10.22 25.01
CA ARG A 19 -5.55 -11.15 26.16
C ARG A 19 -4.30 -12.01 26.08
N SER A 20 -3.17 -11.49 26.54
CA SER A 20 -2.03 -12.30 26.95
C SER A 20 -2.29 -12.93 28.33
N PRO A 21 -2.19 -14.25 28.50
CA PRO A 21 -2.13 -14.85 29.82
C PRO A 21 -0.71 -14.72 30.40
N ARG A 22 -0.64 -14.32 31.68
CA ARG A 22 0.58 -14.34 32.50
C ARG A 22 1.05 -15.79 32.68
N LEU A 23 2.26 -16.09 32.22
CA LEU A 23 2.95 -17.35 32.54
C LEU A 23 3.68 -17.18 33.88
N GLY A 24 3.16 -17.86 34.90
CA GLY A 24 3.86 -18.09 36.16
C GLY A 24 4.87 -19.23 36.00
N LEU A 25 6.13 -18.94 36.35
CA LEU A 25 7.19 -19.92 36.58
C LEU A 25 6.87 -20.73 37.84
N GLY A 26 6.90 -22.06 37.73
CA GLY A 26 6.82 -22.92 38.91
C GLY A 26 6.84 -24.41 38.61
N ALA A 27 7.84 -25.07 39.18
CA ALA A 27 7.96 -26.51 39.45
C ALA A 27 8.40 -27.44 38.31
N LYS A 28 9.60 -27.99 38.56
CA LYS A 28 10.19 -29.18 37.93
C LYS A 28 9.28 -30.39 38.19
N SER A 29 9.00 -31.18 37.16
CA SER A 29 8.55 -32.57 37.30
C SER A 29 9.30 -33.43 36.27
N PRO A 30 9.99 -34.51 36.69
CA PRO A 30 10.55 -35.49 35.78
C PRO A 30 9.50 -36.59 35.58
N VAL A 31 8.82 -36.59 34.43
CA VAL A 31 8.10 -37.77 33.97
C VAL A 31 8.46 -37.99 32.51
N LEU A 32 9.51 -38.79 32.34
CA LEU A 32 9.98 -39.34 31.08
C LEU A 32 9.72 -40.85 31.17
N ALA A 33 8.46 -41.24 30.99
CA ALA A 33 8.06 -42.62 30.77
C ALA A 33 6.67 -42.64 30.13
N GLU A 34 6.49 -43.47 29.11
CA GLU A 34 5.25 -43.75 28.36
C GLU A 34 4.91 -42.83 27.18
N LEU A 35 5.82 -42.80 26.20
CA LEU A 35 5.42 -42.66 24.78
C LEU A 35 4.89 -44.01 24.28
N LEU A 36 3.65 -44.33 24.65
CA LEU A 36 2.87 -45.35 23.95
C LEU A 36 2.48 -44.83 22.55
N PRO A 37 2.45 -45.67 21.51
CA PRO A 37 2.04 -45.26 20.18
C PRO A 37 0.52 -45.10 20.16
N TYR A 38 0.02 -43.92 20.53
CA TYR A 38 -1.36 -43.53 20.24
C TYR A 38 -1.52 -43.20 18.76
N THR A 39 -1.21 -44.15 17.90
CA THR A 39 -1.79 -44.26 16.55
C THR A 39 -3.12 -45.01 16.69
N SER A 40 -4.00 -44.57 17.60
CA SER A 40 -5.37 -45.09 17.56
C SER A 40 -5.98 -44.57 16.25
N LEU A 41 -6.63 -45.46 15.52
CA LEU A 41 -7.29 -45.15 14.26
C LEU A 41 -8.23 -43.93 14.41
N ASP A 42 -8.79 -43.74 15.60
CA ASP A 42 -9.64 -42.61 15.96
C ASP A 42 -8.90 -41.26 15.95
N PHE A 43 -7.63 -41.21 16.38
CA PHE A 43 -6.84 -39.98 16.36
C PHE A 43 -6.55 -39.54 14.91
N ILE A 44 -6.13 -40.48 14.06
CA ILE A 44 -5.87 -40.23 12.63
C ILE A 44 -7.18 -39.81 11.92
N THR A 45 -8.30 -40.45 12.26
CA THR A 45 -9.62 -40.13 11.69
C THR A 45 -10.10 -38.74 12.12
N ARG A 46 -9.87 -38.34 13.38
CA ARG A 46 -10.20 -36.99 13.86
C ARG A 46 -9.30 -35.93 13.21
N ALA A 47 -7.99 -36.16 13.11
CA ALA A 47 -7.05 -35.23 12.50
C ALA A 47 -7.35 -35.01 11.00
N THR A 48 -7.66 -36.08 10.26
CA THR A 48 -8.03 -35.98 8.84
C THR A 48 -9.35 -35.26 8.63
N LYS A 49 -10.34 -35.47 9.50
CA LYS A 49 -11.61 -34.72 9.50
C LYS A 49 -11.37 -33.21 9.72
N ILE A 50 -10.55 -32.84 10.70
CA ILE A 50 -10.19 -31.43 10.98
C ILE A 50 -9.49 -30.79 9.77
N LEU A 51 -8.53 -31.49 9.15
CA LEU A 51 -7.81 -30.99 7.98
C LEU A 51 -8.73 -30.83 6.77
N LYS A 52 -9.67 -31.75 6.55
CA LYS A 52 -10.67 -31.66 5.49
C LYS A 52 -11.58 -30.45 5.68
N THR A 53 -12.12 -30.26 6.89
CA THR A 53 -12.95 -29.09 7.23
C THR A 53 -12.18 -27.78 7.07
N ARG A 54 -10.90 -27.73 7.47
CA ARG A 54 -10.04 -26.55 7.24
C ARG A 54 -9.87 -26.22 5.76
N LYS A 55 -9.58 -27.23 4.93
CA LYS A 55 -9.45 -27.04 3.47
C LYS A 55 -10.75 -26.53 2.84
N GLU A 56 -11.89 -27.07 3.24
CA GLU A 56 -13.21 -26.62 2.76
C GLU A 56 -13.53 -25.19 3.19
N ASN A 57 -13.21 -24.82 4.44
CA ASN A 57 -13.39 -23.46 4.93
C ASN A 57 -12.47 -22.46 4.21
N MET A 58 -11.23 -22.83 3.91
CA MET A 58 -10.29 -22.00 3.16
C MET A 58 -10.79 -21.74 1.74
N LYS A 59 -11.27 -22.78 1.04
CA LYS A 59 -11.90 -22.64 -0.28
C LYS A 59 -13.13 -21.74 -0.25
N ARG A 60 -13.97 -21.84 0.79
CA ARG A 60 -15.15 -20.97 0.97
C ARG A 60 -14.75 -19.52 1.20
N PHE A 61 -13.68 -19.29 1.97
CA PHE A 61 -13.15 -17.95 2.23
C PHE A 61 -12.59 -17.33 0.94
N GLU A 62 -11.78 -18.07 0.18
CA GLU A 62 -11.25 -17.63 -1.12
C GLU A 62 -12.38 -17.29 -2.12
N ALA A 63 -13.41 -18.14 -2.19
CA ALA A 63 -14.56 -17.89 -3.06
C ALA A 63 -15.40 -16.67 -2.61
N ALA A 64 -15.53 -16.44 -1.30
CA ALA A 64 -16.21 -15.26 -0.77
C ALA A 64 -15.41 -13.97 -1.02
N ASP A 65 -14.08 -14.04 -0.93
CA ASP A 65 -13.19 -12.91 -1.20
C ASP A 65 -13.21 -12.54 -2.69
N GLN A 66 -13.18 -13.53 -3.59
CA GLN A 66 -13.39 -13.32 -5.03
C GLN A 66 -14.77 -12.72 -5.35
N LYS A 67 -15.83 -13.19 -4.67
CA LYS A 67 -17.19 -12.68 -4.87
C LYS A 67 -17.34 -11.24 -4.36
N ASN A 68 -16.70 -10.90 -3.24
CA ASN A 68 -16.66 -9.52 -2.73
C ASN A 68 -15.84 -8.61 -3.65
N HIS A 69 -14.75 -9.10 -4.25
CA HIS A 69 -14.00 -8.34 -5.25
C HIS A 69 -14.85 -8.00 -6.49
N LEU A 70 -15.68 -8.95 -6.96
CA LEU A 70 -16.58 -8.73 -8.11
C LEU A 70 -17.79 -7.85 -7.78
N GLN A 71 -18.33 -7.92 -6.56
CA GLN A 71 -19.50 -7.13 -6.15
C GLN A 71 -19.16 -5.67 -5.82
N ASN A 72 -17.89 -5.36 -5.56
CA ASN A 72 -17.44 -4.00 -5.28
C ASN A 72 -16.99 -3.24 -6.54
N GLU A 73 -17.08 -3.83 -7.73
CA GLU A 73 -16.83 -3.07 -8.95
C GLU A 73 -17.85 -1.93 -9.10
N PRO A 74 -17.40 -0.71 -9.40
CA PRO A 74 -18.30 0.42 -9.49
C PRO A 74 -19.27 0.17 -10.63
N GLN A 75 -20.57 0.15 -10.32
CA GLN A 75 -21.65 -0.10 -11.31
C GLN A 75 -21.63 0.89 -12.48
N ARG A 76 -20.88 1.99 -12.36
CA ARG A 76 -20.60 2.95 -13.43
C ARG A 76 -19.14 3.38 -13.39
N PRO A 77 -18.46 3.49 -14.54
CA PRO A 77 -17.09 4.00 -14.58
C PRO A 77 -17.05 5.42 -14.01
N VAL A 78 -16.20 5.62 -13.00
CA VAL A 78 -16.00 6.94 -12.40
C VAL A 78 -15.34 7.86 -13.43
N LEU A 79 -15.91 9.05 -13.62
CA LEU A 79 -15.32 10.06 -14.49
C LEU A 79 -13.98 10.50 -13.90
N LYS A 80 -12.93 10.38 -14.71
CA LYS A 80 -11.56 10.70 -14.32
C LYS A 80 -11.26 12.18 -14.54
N ASN A 81 -10.83 12.90 -13.51
CA ASN A 81 -10.56 14.33 -13.61
C ASN A 81 -9.44 14.64 -14.62
N TYR A 82 -8.42 13.77 -14.74
CA TYR A 82 -7.37 13.97 -15.73
C TYR A 82 -7.91 13.96 -17.18
N LYS A 83 -9.04 13.28 -17.46
CA LYS A 83 -9.69 13.31 -18.78
C LYS A 83 -10.35 14.65 -19.04
N LEU A 84 -10.89 15.30 -18.00
CA LEU A 84 -11.42 16.66 -18.09
C LEU A 84 -10.30 17.68 -18.25
N ALA A 85 -9.19 17.51 -17.53
CA ALA A 85 -8.00 18.35 -17.64
C ALA A 85 -7.38 18.41 -19.05
N ARG A 86 -7.64 17.40 -19.90
CA ARG A 86 -7.30 17.44 -21.34
C ARG A 86 -8.08 18.49 -22.14
N ARG A 87 -9.13 19.06 -21.56
CA ARG A 87 -9.95 20.14 -22.15
C ARG A 87 -9.70 21.49 -21.47
N ALA A 88 -8.84 21.55 -20.45
CA ALA A 88 -8.47 22.78 -19.77
C ALA A 88 -7.85 23.82 -20.73
N LEU A 89 -7.74 25.05 -20.24
CA LEU A 89 -7.06 26.14 -20.95
C LEU A 89 -5.60 25.77 -21.30
N PRO A 90 -5.03 26.29 -22.41
CA PRO A 90 -3.69 25.93 -22.87
C PRO A 90 -2.61 26.00 -21.77
N LEU A 91 -2.57 27.11 -21.01
CA LEU A 91 -1.61 27.28 -19.91
C LEU A 91 -1.76 26.19 -18.82
N GLN A 92 -2.99 25.83 -18.46
CA GLN A 92 -3.24 24.79 -17.45
C GLN A 92 -2.79 23.41 -17.94
N LYS A 93 -2.95 23.12 -19.24
CA LYS A 93 -2.45 21.88 -19.84
C LYS A 93 -0.93 21.80 -19.79
N GLU A 94 -0.24 22.88 -20.12
CA GLU A 94 1.22 22.96 -20.05
C GLU A 94 1.71 22.73 -18.62
N LEU A 95 1.07 23.37 -17.63
CA LEU A 95 1.39 23.17 -16.21
C LEU A 95 1.15 21.72 -15.77
N ASN A 96 0.02 21.12 -16.14
CA ASN A 96 -0.29 19.72 -15.82
C ASN A 96 0.73 18.76 -16.45
N ASN A 97 1.09 18.98 -17.72
CA ASN A 97 2.11 18.20 -18.41
C ASN A 97 3.48 18.35 -17.74
N GLY A 98 3.82 19.56 -17.31
CA GLY A 98 5.05 19.85 -16.56
C GLY A 98 5.10 19.06 -15.25
N ILE A 99 4.02 19.06 -14.46
CA ILE A 99 3.93 18.31 -13.20
C ILE A 99 4.05 16.79 -13.47
N GLU A 100 3.41 16.28 -14.51
CA GLU A 100 3.52 14.86 -14.89
C GLU A 100 4.95 14.48 -15.34
N TYR A 101 5.61 15.34 -16.10
CA TYR A 101 7.03 15.16 -16.47
C TYR A 101 7.93 15.13 -15.23
N LEU A 102 7.74 16.10 -14.32
CA LEU A 102 8.48 16.23 -13.08
C LEU A 102 8.30 15.01 -12.16
N TYR A 103 7.10 14.44 -12.11
CA TYR A 103 6.86 13.17 -11.42
C TYR A 103 7.76 12.05 -11.94
N HIS A 104 7.82 11.86 -13.26
CA HIS A 104 8.61 10.79 -13.86
C HIS A 104 10.13 11.03 -13.72
N ASP A 105 10.60 12.29 -13.77
CA ASP A 105 12.00 12.62 -13.46
C ASP A 105 12.36 12.26 -12.02
N LEU A 106 11.54 12.70 -11.04
CA LEU A 106 11.80 12.41 -9.64
C LEU A 106 11.70 10.91 -9.34
N LEU A 107 10.72 10.21 -9.90
CA LEU A 107 10.58 8.75 -9.75
C LEU A 107 11.86 8.02 -10.15
N LYS A 108 12.45 8.38 -11.30
CA LYS A 108 13.72 7.80 -11.76
C LYS A 108 14.84 8.03 -10.74
N ARG A 109 14.96 9.24 -10.21
CA ARG A 109 15.96 9.61 -9.20
C ARG A 109 15.76 8.88 -7.89
N ILE A 110 14.53 8.80 -7.38
CA ILE A 110 14.21 8.08 -6.14
C ILE A 110 14.58 6.61 -6.30
N LYS A 111 14.21 5.96 -7.41
CA LYS A 111 14.58 4.56 -7.64
C LYS A 111 16.09 4.37 -7.62
N GLN A 112 16.85 5.27 -8.24
CA GLN A 112 18.32 5.24 -8.18
C GLN A 112 18.84 5.38 -6.75
N MET A 113 18.37 6.36 -5.98
CA MET A 113 18.77 6.53 -4.56
C MET A 113 18.49 5.26 -3.75
N TYR A 114 17.29 4.68 -3.92
CA TYR A 114 16.88 3.50 -3.19
C TYR A 114 17.69 2.26 -3.58
N THR A 115 18.15 2.11 -4.83
CA THR A 115 19.02 0.97 -5.20
C THR A 115 20.30 0.89 -4.38
N ALA A 116 20.78 1.98 -3.79
CA ALA A 116 21.98 2.01 -2.95
C ALA A 116 21.73 1.54 -1.50
N LEU A 117 20.48 1.25 -1.11
CA LEU A 117 20.18 0.81 0.25
C LEU A 117 20.52 -0.69 0.46
N PRO A 118 21.13 -1.07 1.59
CA PRO A 118 21.59 -2.44 1.80
C PRO A 118 20.42 -3.42 1.93
N ASN A 119 19.37 -3.05 2.67
CA ASN A 119 18.26 -3.94 2.98
C ASN A 119 17.28 -4.06 1.79
N ALA A 120 16.83 -5.28 1.51
CA ALA A 120 15.84 -5.52 0.45
C ALA A 120 14.48 -4.88 0.75
N TYR A 121 14.08 -4.81 2.02
CA TYR A 121 12.84 -4.14 2.43
C TYR A 121 12.89 -2.64 2.11
N ASP A 122 13.99 -1.98 2.45
CA ASP A 122 14.22 -0.57 2.15
C ASP A 122 14.20 -0.30 0.65
N ARG A 123 14.65 -1.27 -0.17
CA ARG A 123 14.61 -1.25 -1.64
C ARG A 123 13.27 -1.60 -2.28
N THR A 124 12.26 -1.94 -1.49
CA THR A 124 10.94 -2.28 -2.00
C THR A 124 10.17 -1.01 -2.33
N VAL A 125 9.68 -0.88 -3.56
CA VAL A 125 8.88 0.27 -4.00
C VAL A 125 7.56 -0.23 -4.59
N VAL A 126 6.51 0.56 -4.43
CA VAL A 126 5.20 0.27 -5.03
C VAL A 126 4.82 1.42 -5.95
N GLU A 127 4.55 1.09 -7.20
CA GLU A 127 4.17 2.06 -8.23
C GLU A 127 2.73 1.79 -8.69
N ILE A 128 1.89 2.82 -8.63
CA ILE A 128 0.48 2.72 -9.02
C ILE A 128 0.18 3.73 -10.12
N ASN A 129 -0.33 3.23 -11.24
CA ASN A 129 -0.91 4.07 -12.29
C ASN A 129 -2.40 4.32 -12.02
N GLY A 130 -2.68 5.38 -11.27
CA GLY A 130 -4.03 5.83 -10.93
C GLY A 130 -4.90 6.17 -12.14
N LYS A 131 -4.32 6.48 -13.32
CA LYS A 131 -5.09 6.71 -14.54
C LYS A 131 -5.93 5.49 -14.96
N THR A 132 -5.49 4.29 -14.57
CA THR A 132 -6.17 3.01 -14.83
C THR A 132 -7.03 2.50 -13.67
N ASP A 133 -6.93 3.11 -12.49
CA ASP A 133 -7.65 2.66 -11.29
C ASP A 133 -9.13 3.10 -11.32
N PRO A 134 -10.14 2.23 -11.38
CA PRO A 134 -11.52 2.68 -11.45
C PRO A 134 -12.05 3.35 -10.17
N TYR A 135 -11.33 3.25 -9.04
CA TYR A 135 -11.80 3.68 -7.72
C TYR A 135 -11.31 5.06 -7.29
N ASP A 136 -10.28 5.60 -7.96
CA ASP A 136 -9.67 6.88 -7.60
C ASP A 136 -9.92 7.93 -8.70
N PRO A 137 -10.99 8.75 -8.64
CA PRO A 137 -11.30 9.75 -9.67
C PRO A 137 -10.16 10.75 -9.92
N ASP A 138 -9.39 11.02 -8.87
CA ASP A 138 -8.46 12.14 -8.80
C ASP A 138 -7.02 11.66 -9.02
N GLY A 139 -6.67 10.44 -8.64
CA GLY A 139 -5.31 9.92 -8.71
C GLY A 139 -4.79 9.70 -10.12
N LEU A 140 -3.54 10.12 -10.34
CA LEU A 140 -2.80 9.88 -11.57
C LEU A 140 -1.70 8.86 -11.35
N TYR A 141 -0.82 9.15 -10.38
CA TYR A 141 0.34 8.33 -10.11
C TYR A 141 0.63 8.32 -8.62
N THR A 142 1.06 7.18 -8.11
CA THR A 142 1.47 7.05 -6.72
C THR A 142 2.71 6.19 -6.62
N LEU A 143 3.67 6.66 -5.83
CA LEU A 143 4.85 5.94 -5.40
C LEU A 143 4.79 5.79 -3.88
N TYR A 144 4.93 4.54 -3.42
CA TYR A 144 5.19 4.25 -2.02
C TYR A 144 6.54 3.59 -1.86
N THR A 145 7.25 4.02 -0.83
CA THR A 145 8.45 3.36 -0.30
C THR A 145 8.27 3.21 1.21
N PRO A 146 9.12 2.47 1.92
CA PRO A 146 9.04 2.36 3.38
C PRO A 146 9.20 3.70 4.09
N HIS A 147 9.83 4.69 3.44
CA HIS A 147 10.25 5.95 4.05
C HIS A 147 9.65 7.20 3.40
N PHE A 148 8.92 7.04 2.29
CA PHE A 148 8.46 8.16 1.48
C PHE A 148 7.18 7.82 0.72
N TYR A 149 6.22 8.74 0.78
CA TYR A 149 4.97 8.74 0.03
C TYR A 149 4.98 9.89 -0.98
N TYR A 150 4.61 9.60 -2.23
CA TYR A 150 4.55 10.58 -3.30
C TYR A 150 3.37 10.32 -4.22
N HIS A 151 2.46 11.27 -4.34
CA HIS A 151 1.21 11.10 -5.06
C HIS A 151 0.90 12.31 -5.93
N VAL A 152 0.57 12.05 -7.19
CA VAL A 152 0.09 13.06 -8.14
C VAL A 152 -1.39 12.82 -8.34
N ARG A 153 -2.18 13.89 -8.13
CA ARG A 153 -3.62 13.89 -8.36
C ARG A 153 -4.03 15.05 -9.24
N CYS A 154 -5.20 14.94 -9.86
CA CYS A 154 -5.90 16.02 -10.54
C CYS A 154 -7.11 16.38 -9.71
N ASN A 155 -7.09 17.59 -9.15
CA ASN A 155 -8.22 18.10 -8.37
C ASN A 155 -9.45 18.36 -9.26
N TYR A 156 -10.57 18.72 -8.63
CA TYR A 156 -11.83 19.01 -9.31
C TYR A 156 -11.80 20.29 -10.18
N VAL A 157 -10.75 21.11 -10.04
CA VAL A 157 -10.49 22.31 -10.86
C VAL A 157 -9.53 21.99 -12.01
N GLU A 158 -9.36 20.70 -12.33
CA GLU A 158 -8.54 20.22 -13.45
C GLU A 158 -7.04 20.56 -13.31
N LYS A 159 -6.57 20.84 -12.09
CA LYS A 159 -5.16 21.15 -11.82
C LYS A 159 -4.47 19.95 -11.20
N TYR A 160 -3.25 19.68 -11.66
CA TYR A 160 -2.43 18.65 -11.04
C TYR A 160 -1.79 19.19 -9.77
N GLU A 161 -1.75 18.34 -8.75
CA GLU A 161 -1.17 18.61 -7.45
C GLU A 161 -0.34 17.41 -7.02
N VAL A 162 0.70 17.71 -6.26
CA VAL A 162 1.63 16.74 -5.69
C VAL A 162 1.43 16.73 -4.19
N LEU A 163 1.12 15.57 -3.64
CA LEU A 163 1.06 15.31 -2.20
C LEU A 163 2.24 14.42 -1.83
N TYR A 164 2.93 14.74 -0.75
CA TYR A 164 4.06 13.93 -0.28
C TYR A 164 4.16 13.88 1.24
N GLN A 165 4.78 12.82 1.76
CA GLN A 165 5.07 12.68 3.18
C GLN A 165 6.37 11.91 3.36
N PHE A 166 7.26 12.41 4.22
CA PHE A 166 8.49 11.72 4.62
C PHE A 166 8.28 10.94 5.92
N HIS A 167 9.01 9.84 6.08
CA HIS A 167 9.11 9.07 7.30
C HIS A 167 10.52 8.46 7.38
N GLU A 168 11.38 9.01 8.24
CA GLU A 168 12.76 8.49 8.42
C GLU A 168 13.53 8.33 7.09
N CYS A 169 13.29 9.23 6.13
CA CYS A 169 13.84 9.09 4.79
C CYS A 169 15.31 9.53 4.73
N PRO A 170 16.26 8.64 4.36
CA PRO A 170 17.68 9.00 4.30
C PRO A 170 18.01 10.02 3.21
N PHE A 171 17.12 10.19 2.23
CA PHE A 171 17.28 11.09 1.08
C PHE A 171 16.37 12.33 1.17
N GLU A 172 15.79 12.60 2.34
CA GLU A 172 14.82 13.70 2.50
C GLU A 172 15.39 15.05 2.04
N ALA A 173 16.63 15.37 2.42
CA ALA A 173 17.28 16.61 2.05
C ALA A 173 17.41 16.78 0.52
N ASP A 174 17.81 15.72 -0.18
CA ASP A 174 17.98 15.72 -1.64
C ASP A 174 16.64 15.89 -2.37
N ILE A 175 15.60 15.18 -1.89
CA ILE A 175 14.24 15.25 -2.46
C ILE A 175 13.65 16.64 -2.23
N ARG A 176 13.79 17.21 -1.02
CA ARG A 176 13.35 18.58 -0.72
C ARG A 176 14.10 19.62 -1.56
N ALA A 177 15.40 19.46 -1.74
CA ALA A 177 16.19 20.35 -2.60
C ALA A 177 15.73 20.28 -4.06
N TRP A 178 15.40 19.07 -4.55
CA TRP A 178 14.81 18.90 -5.87
C TRP A 178 13.44 19.58 -5.98
N PHE A 179 12.55 19.43 -4.99
CA PHE A 179 11.26 20.13 -4.99
C PHE A 179 11.44 21.64 -5.05
N LYS A 180 12.31 22.20 -4.21
CA LYS A 180 12.56 23.65 -4.17
C LYS A 180 13.03 24.20 -5.52
N ARG A 181 13.81 23.42 -6.29
CA ARG A 181 14.33 23.82 -7.60
C ARG A 181 13.32 23.61 -8.72
N SER A 182 12.59 22.51 -8.69
CA SER A 182 11.85 22.01 -9.85
C SER A 182 10.34 22.26 -9.75
N LEU A 183 9.78 22.41 -8.55
CA LEU A 183 8.35 22.43 -8.33
C LEU A 183 7.94 23.64 -7.49
N SER A 184 7.01 24.44 -8.01
CA SER A 184 6.47 25.57 -7.23
C SER A 184 5.75 25.05 -5.98
N PRO A 185 5.93 25.70 -4.80
CA PRO A 185 5.20 25.36 -3.58
C PRO A 185 3.68 25.39 -3.73
N MET A 186 3.15 26.07 -4.75
CA MET A 186 1.70 26.10 -5.05
C MET A 186 1.15 24.77 -5.56
N TYR A 187 2.01 23.84 -6.00
CA TYR A 187 1.61 22.54 -6.53
C TYR A 187 2.10 21.36 -5.69
N ALA A 188 2.87 21.61 -4.63
CA ALA A 188 3.53 20.59 -3.83
C ALA A 188 3.19 20.75 -2.35
N PHE A 189 2.50 19.76 -1.79
CA PHE A 189 1.98 19.82 -0.43
C PHE A 189 2.53 18.66 0.38
N GLU A 190 3.27 18.99 1.44
CA GLU A 190 3.60 18.02 2.46
C GLU A 190 2.36 17.73 3.30
N VAL A 191 1.96 16.46 3.34
CA VAL A 191 0.79 16.01 4.09
C VAL A 191 1.25 15.21 5.31
N ASN A 192 0.59 15.42 6.45
CA ASN A 192 0.81 14.66 7.68
C ASN A 192 -0.37 13.75 8.01
N THR A 193 -0.98 13.18 6.96
CA THR A 193 -2.21 12.37 7.09
C THR A 193 -1.92 10.96 7.56
N ILE A 194 -0.72 10.43 7.29
CA ILE A 194 -0.32 9.07 7.69
C ILE A 194 0.37 9.14 9.06
N LYS A 195 -0.37 8.83 10.12
CA LYS A 195 0.17 8.88 11.51
C LYS A 195 1.16 7.75 11.82
N ASP A 196 0.86 6.54 11.40
CA ASP A 196 1.70 5.35 11.60
C ASP A 196 2.14 4.84 10.21
N PHE A 197 3.21 5.46 9.72
CA PHE A 197 3.72 5.21 8.38
C PHE A 197 4.18 3.75 8.18
N PRO A 198 4.94 3.13 9.12
CA PRO A 198 5.34 1.73 8.97
C PRO A 198 4.16 0.77 8.84
N LYS A 199 3.12 0.94 9.68
CA LYS A 199 1.93 0.10 9.61
C LYS A 199 1.13 0.36 8.33
N PHE A 200 1.02 1.62 7.92
CA PHE A 200 0.39 1.98 6.66
C PHE A 200 1.08 1.31 5.47
N TYR A 201 2.41 1.42 5.37
CA TYR A 201 3.18 0.85 4.26
C TYR A 201 3.13 -0.69 4.24
N ARG A 202 3.17 -1.37 5.40
CA ARG A 202 2.90 -2.81 5.48
C ARG A 202 1.51 -3.17 4.94
N GLY A 203 0.50 -2.34 5.21
CA GLY A 203 -0.82 -2.46 4.63
C GLY A 203 -0.80 -2.32 3.11
N VAL A 204 -0.11 -1.31 2.58
CA VAL A 204 0.06 -1.13 1.13
C VAL A 204 0.66 -2.40 0.49
N LEU A 205 1.72 -2.97 1.05
CA LEU A 205 2.31 -4.21 0.53
C LEU A 205 1.36 -5.41 0.59
N ALA A 206 0.52 -5.51 1.62
CA ALA A 206 -0.41 -6.63 1.78
C ALA A 206 -1.58 -6.58 0.78
N TYR A 207 -2.04 -5.40 0.38
CA TYR A 207 -3.21 -5.22 -0.47
C TYR A 207 -2.88 -4.97 -1.95
N GLN A 208 -1.63 -4.66 -2.29
CA GLN A 208 -1.27 -4.39 -3.68
C GLN A 208 -0.96 -5.69 -4.45
N PRO A 209 -1.40 -5.80 -5.71
CA PRO A 209 -0.99 -6.88 -6.61
C PRO A 209 0.54 -6.94 -6.73
N LYS A 210 1.10 -8.15 -6.82
CA LYS A 210 2.55 -8.37 -6.83
C LYS A 210 3.24 -7.67 -8.01
N GLU A 211 2.52 -7.48 -9.11
CA GLU A 211 3.01 -6.83 -10.34
C GLU A 211 3.34 -5.35 -10.13
N ARG A 212 2.75 -4.71 -9.10
CA ARG A 212 2.99 -3.30 -8.73
C ARG A 212 4.09 -3.13 -7.68
N ILE A 213 4.56 -4.24 -7.11
CA ILE A 213 5.59 -4.25 -6.07
C ILE A 213 6.92 -4.60 -6.73
N HIS A 214 7.88 -3.69 -6.64
CA HIS A 214 9.19 -3.84 -7.26
C HIS A 214 10.26 -3.86 -6.17
N ILE A 215 11.10 -4.88 -6.17
CA ILE A 215 12.31 -4.91 -5.34
C ILE A 215 13.46 -4.42 -6.22
N LEU A 216 14.03 -3.27 -5.88
CA LEU A 216 15.14 -2.71 -6.64
C LEU A 216 16.42 -3.49 -6.35
N TYR A 217 17.19 -3.82 -7.39
CA TYR A 217 18.44 -4.56 -7.23
C TYR A 217 19.56 -3.64 -6.74
N TYR A 218 20.32 -4.12 -5.77
CA TYR A 218 21.45 -3.38 -5.21
C TYR A 218 22.54 -3.24 -6.26
N SER A 219 22.97 -2.01 -6.50
CA SER A 219 24.08 -1.71 -7.41
C SER A 219 25.14 -0.95 -6.63
N THR A 220 26.29 -1.59 -6.41
CA THR A 220 27.51 -0.90 -6.00
C THR A 220 28.04 -0.18 -7.23
N THR A 221 27.67 1.10 -7.36
CA THR A 221 28.31 2.01 -8.31
C THR A 221 29.42 2.78 -7.62
#